data_AF-A0A7K9ABG3-F1
#
_entry.id   AF-A0A7K9ABG3-F1
#
_cell.length_a   1.000
_cell.length_b   1.000
_cell.length_c   1.000
_cell.angle_alpha   90.00
_cell.angle_beta   90.00
_cell.angle_gamma   90.00
#
_symmetry.space_group_name_H-M   'P 1'
#
loop_
_entity.id
_entity.type
_entity.pdbx_description
1 polymer ?
#
loop_
_entity_poly.entity_id
_entity_poly.type
_entity_poly.pdbx_seq_one_letter_code
_entity_poly.pdbx_strand_id
1 'polypeptide(L)'
;MGLKPWQKALFPLRSVSAVVRLFEAELRQPEPDLVLLSLVLGFVEHFLAVNRVLPTNVPGVTFESRPGPDPQTRLYFPVAELSIVAALYARFTAQIRGAVDLSLYPRPDGCSSRELVRKVSDVIWNSLSRSYFKDRAHIQSLFSFITGPTSSPSSASSLVGGSHGVLAGSYRILGGHGGSLGVTESWGQVGVLRSHGDRWWPQGKEEGGGAQVDMSLCLSHPLCPPAQSWLYLKGSYLRCTRHMEVAFMVCAINPSIDGHTDSLELLQLQQRLLWLLYDMGHLDRYPMALGNLADLEELEPTPGRPEPLTLYHQGIQSARTHYNNEHIYPYLYLAGFHCRNKNVKEALQAWADTATVIQE
;
A
#
# COMPACT_ATOMS: atom_id res chain seq x y z
N MET A 1 0.51 -25.47 0.20
CA MET A 1 0.47 -24.07 0.68
C MET A 1 1.88 -23.52 0.71
N GLY A 2 2.03 -22.22 0.45
CA GLY A 2 3.32 -21.60 0.13
C GLY A 2 3.39 -21.25 -1.36
N LEU A 3 4.51 -20.69 -1.79
CA LEU A 3 4.69 -20.23 -3.17
C LEU A 3 4.39 -21.36 -4.17
N LYS A 4 3.50 -21.07 -5.13
CA LYS A 4 3.12 -21.93 -6.24
C LYS A 4 4.31 -22.14 -7.18
N PRO A 5 4.40 -23.27 -7.92
CA PRO A 5 5.52 -23.53 -8.83
C PRO A 5 5.75 -22.42 -9.86
N TRP A 6 4.68 -21.85 -10.43
CA TRP A 6 4.79 -20.77 -11.41
C TRP A 6 5.30 -19.47 -10.80
N GLN A 7 4.97 -19.17 -9.53
CA GLN A 7 5.50 -18.00 -8.82
C GLN A 7 7.02 -18.14 -8.65
N LYS A 8 7.48 -19.34 -8.26
CA LYS A 8 8.90 -19.65 -8.09
C LYS A 8 9.69 -19.57 -9.39
N ALA A 9 9.09 -19.95 -10.51
CA ALA A 9 9.74 -19.96 -11.82
C ALA A 9 10.09 -18.57 -12.36
N LEU A 10 9.52 -17.50 -11.80
CA LEU A 10 9.82 -16.11 -12.19
C LEU A 10 11.10 -15.58 -11.51
N PHE A 11 11.60 -16.27 -10.49
CA PHE A 11 12.82 -15.90 -9.78
C PHE A 11 14.07 -16.48 -10.48
N PRO A 12 15.24 -15.82 -10.35
CA PRO A 12 15.47 -14.59 -9.59
C PRO A 12 15.03 -13.33 -10.32
N LEU A 13 14.61 -12.30 -9.56
CA LEU A 13 14.23 -11.01 -10.13
C LEU A 13 15.46 -10.12 -10.21
N ARG A 14 15.93 -9.88 -11.45
CA ARG A 14 17.19 -9.17 -11.70
C ARG A 14 17.00 -7.71 -12.13
N SER A 15 15.76 -7.24 -12.28
CA SER A 15 15.49 -5.88 -12.74
C SER A 15 14.07 -5.41 -12.46
N VAL A 16 13.84 -4.11 -12.64
CA VAL A 16 12.50 -3.49 -12.69
C VAL A 16 11.56 -4.27 -13.61
N SER A 17 11.96 -4.60 -14.84
CA SER A 17 11.14 -5.38 -15.76
C SER A 17 10.82 -6.79 -15.24
N ALA A 18 11.73 -7.43 -14.49
CA ALA A 18 11.46 -8.73 -13.87
C ALA A 18 10.42 -8.62 -12.74
N VAL A 19 10.50 -7.56 -11.93
CA VAL A 19 9.49 -7.27 -10.89
C VAL A 19 8.13 -6.99 -11.52
N VAL A 20 8.06 -6.14 -12.56
CA VAL A 20 6.81 -5.86 -13.30
C VAL A 20 6.18 -7.14 -13.84
N ARG A 21 6.97 -8.07 -14.41
CA ARG A 21 6.47 -9.37 -14.88
C ARG A 21 5.90 -10.24 -13.75
N LEU A 22 6.47 -10.19 -12.56
CA LEU A 22 5.90 -10.88 -11.39
C LEU A 22 4.54 -10.29 -11.01
N PHE A 23 4.44 -8.97 -10.94
CA PHE A 23 3.18 -8.28 -10.65
C PHE A 23 2.12 -8.57 -11.70
N GLU A 24 2.46 -8.53 -12.99
CA GLU A 24 1.55 -8.85 -14.08
C GLU A 24 1.02 -10.29 -13.99
N ALA A 25 1.90 -11.26 -13.67
CA ALA A 25 1.51 -12.65 -13.50
C ALA A 25 0.56 -12.85 -12.29
N GLU A 26 0.80 -12.14 -11.19
CA GLU A 26 -0.07 -12.13 -10.01
C GLU A 26 -1.42 -11.44 -10.26
N LEU A 27 -1.43 -10.29 -10.93
CA LEU A 27 -2.64 -9.52 -11.22
C LEU A 27 -3.61 -10.26 -12.17
N ARG A 28 -3.08 -11.14 -13.04
CA ARG A 28 -3.89 -12.06 -13.84
C ARG A 28 -4.62 -13.12 -13.01
N GLN A 29 -4.17 -13.36 -11.77
CA GLN A 29 -4.87 -14.26 -10.87
C GLN A 29 -6.06 -13.54 -10.23
N PRO A 30 -7.16 -14.27 -9.93
CA PRO A 30 -8.27 -13.69 -9.17
C PRO A 30 -7.86 -13.27 -7.75
N GLU A 31 -6.85 -13.93 -7.19
CA GLU A 31 -6.32 -13.67 -5.85
C GLU A 31 -4.79 -13.52 -5.91
N PRO A 32 -4.27 -12.32 -6.22
CA PRO A 32 -2.83 -12.02 -6.17
C PRO A 32 -2.26 -12.24 -4.77
N ASP A 33 -1.04 -12.74 -4.68
CA ASP A 33 -0.35 -12.98 -3.41
C ASP A 33 0.30 -11.70 -2.85
N LEU A 34 -0.47 -10.98 -2.02
CA LEU A 34 -0.03 -9.73 -1.39
C LEU A 34 1.23 -9.89 -0.52
N VAL A 35 1.42 -11.06 0.09
CA VAL A 35 2.59 -11.32 0.94
C VAL A 35 3.84 -11.37 0.08
N LEU A 36 3.79 -12.15 -1.01
CA LEU A 36 4.89 -12.24 -1.96
C LEU A 36 5.24 -10.87 -2.54
N LEU A 37 4.24 -10.14 -3.03
CA LEU A 37 4.43 -8.84 -3.69
C LEU A 37 5.02 -7.80 -2.72
N SER A 38 4.49 -7.70 -1.50
CA SER A 38 4.99 -6.75 -0.49
C SER A 38 6.41 -7.08 -0.02
N LEU A 39 6.76 -8.37 0.09
CA LEU A 39 8.13 -8.78 0.42
C LEU A 39 9.12 -8.42 -0.69
N VAL A 40 8.73 -8.60 -1.96
CA VAL A 40 9.56 -8.22 -3.10
C VAL A 40 9.77 -6.71 -3.16
N LEU A 41 8.70 -5.91 -3.03
CA LEU A 41 8.81 -4.45 -3.03
C LEU A 41 9.71 -3.96 -1.89
N GLY A 42 9.48 -4.44 -0.67
CA GLY A 42 10.26 -4.03 0.49
C GLY A 42 11.73 -4.45 0.40
N PHE A 43 12.02 -5.63 -0.16
CA PHE A 43 13.41 -6.06 -0.42
C PHE A 43 14.11 -5.13 -1.41
N VAL A 44 13.46 -4.81 -2.54
CA VAL A 44 14.03 -3.95 -3.58
C VAL A 44 14.19 -2.52 -3.06
N GLU A 45 13.18 -1.96 -2.38
CA GLU A 45 13.23 -0.64 -1.76
C GLU A 45 14.34 -0.53 -0.71
N HIS A 46 14.55 -1.57 0.09
CA HIS A 46 15.61 -1.58 1.10
C HIS A 46 17.00 -1.31 0.50
N PHE A 47 17.33 -1.97 -0.61
CA PHE A 47 18.65 -1.81 -1.23
C PHE A 47 18.76 -0.63 -2.20
N LEU A 48 17.63 -0.05 -2.63
CA LEU A 48 17.62 1.11 -3.53
C LEU A 48 17.43 2.45 -2.81
N ALA A 49 16.83 2.46 -1.62
CA ALA A 49 16.60 3.67 -0.83
C ALA A 49 17.22 3.61 0.57
N VAL A 50 17.00 2.54 1.34
CA VAL A 50 17.40 2.49 2.77
C VAL A 50 18.90 2.31 2.98
N ASN A 51 19.49 1.31 2.32
CA ASN A 51 20.91 1.00 2.42
C ASN A 51 21.44 0.58 1.05
N ARG A 52 22.00 1.55 0.33
CA ARG A 52 22.56 1.39 -1.02
C ARG A 52 24.00 0.88 -1.02
N VAL A 53 24.61 0.65 0.15
CA VAL A 53 25.96 0.09 0.25
C VAL A 53 25.90 -1.38 -0.12
N LEU A 54 26.67 -1.77 -1.15
CA LEU A 54 26.75 -3.16 -1.57
C LEU A 54 27.41 -4.02 -0.47
N PRO A 55 26.67 -4.96 0.15
CA PRO A 55 27.24 -5.81 1.19
C PRO A 55 28.27 -6.76 0.58
N THR A 56 29.52 -6.64 1.02
CA THR A 56 30.63 -7.53 0.59
C THR A 56 30.73 -8.80 1.43
N ASN A 57 30.06 -8.83 2.58
CA ASN A 57 30.15 -9.87 3.59
C ASN A 57 28.88 -10.72 3.75
N VAL A 58 27.85 -10.50 2.92
CA VAL A 58 26.57 -11.24 3.02
C VAL A 58 26.46 -12.22 1.84
N PRO A 59 26.79 -13.50 2.04
CA PRO A 59 26.65 -14.50 0.99
C PRO A 59 25.18 -14.66 0.57
N GLY A 60 24.92 -14.76 -0.73
CA GLY A 60 23.59 -14.95 -1.30
C GLY A 60 22.86 -13.66 -1.69
N VAL A 61 23.30 -12.49 -1.24
CA VAL A 61 22.82 -11.20 -1.77
C VAL A 61 23.70 -10.81 -2.95
N THR A 62 23.12 -10.68 -4.14
CA THR A 62 23.83 -10.32 -5.36
C THR A 62 23.18 -9.13 -6.05
N PHE A 63 23.94 -8.44 -6.91
CA PHE A 63 23.48 -7.27 -7.63
C PHE A 63 23.77 -7.44 -9.12
N GLU A 64 22.79 -7.09 -9.95
CA GLU A 64 22.96 -7.07 -11.41
C GLU A 64 23.40 -5.67 -11.84
N SER A 65 24.59 -5.57 -12.43
CA SER A 65 25.10 -4.29 -12.95
C SER A 65 24.48 -3.96 -14.30
N ARG A 66 24.13 -2.69 -14.50
CA ARG A 66 23.63 -2.17 -15.78
C ARG A 66 24.33 -0.86 -16.13
N PRO A 67 24.45 -0.50 -17.42
CA PRO A 67 24.87 0.83 -17.81
C PRO A 67 23.89 1.87 -17.24
N GLY A 68 24.42 2.94 -16.64
CA GLY A 68 23.63 4.09 -16.24
C GLY A 68 23.35 5.03 -17.42
N PRO A 69 22.72 6.19 -17.15
CA PRO A 69 22.48 7.23 -18.16
C PRO A 69 23.78 7.70 -18.82
N ASP A 70 24.84 7.81 -18.02
CA ASP A 70 26.19 8.12 -18.48
C ASP A 70 27.00 6.83 -18.74
N PRO A 71 27.82 6.77 -19.80
CA PRO A 71 28.62 5.58 -20.14
C PRO A 71 29.58 5.10 -19.04
N GLN A 72 29.96 6.01 -18.13
CA GLN A 72 30.88 5.73 -17.02
C GLN A 72 30.15 5.29 -15.75
N THR A 73 28.84 5.51 -15.67
CA THR A 73 28.03 5.19 -14.49
C THR A 73 27.50 3.77 -14.61
N ARG A 74 27.58 3.00 -13.52
CA ARG A 74 26.96 1.68 -13.41
C ARG A 74 25.86 1.75 -12.37
N LEU A 75 24.67 1.31 -12.75
CA LEU A 75 23.55 1.10 -11.83
C LEU A 75 23.57 -0.35 -11.36
N TYR A 76 23.17 -0.58 -10.11
CA TYR A 76 23.17 -1.91 -9.50
C TYR A 76 21.77 -2.22 -8.99
N PHE A 77 21.14 -3.24 -9.59
CA PHE A 77 19.83 -3.68 -9.14
C PHE A 77 19.97 -4.84 -8.14
N PRO A 78 19.31 -4.79 -6.97
CA PRO A 78 19.35 -5.88 -6.00
C PRO A 78 18.63 -7.11 -6.56
N VAL A 79 19.35 -8.22 -6.71
CA VAL A 79 18.77 -9.46 -7.23
C VAL A 79 17.93 -10.11 -6.13
N ALA A 80 16.61 -10.16 -6.32
CA ALA A 80 15.74 -10.88 -5.41
C ALA A 80 15.84 -12.38 -5.72
N GLU A 81 16.64 -13.09 -4.92
CA GLU A 81 16.80 -14.55 -5.01
C GLU A 81 15.61 -15.29 -4.41
N LEU A 82 15.23 -16.42 -5.03
CA LEU A 82 14.10 -17.22 -4.57
C LEU A 82 14.30 -17.70 -3.13
N SER A 83 15.53 -18.11 -2.78
CA SER A 83 15.85 -18.61 -1.44
C SER A 83 15.58 -17.57 -0.36
N ILE A 84 15.96 -16.32 -0.59
CA ILE A 84 15.77 -15.20 0.34
C ILE A 84 14.27 -14.90 0.48
N VAL A 85 13.57 -14.68 -0.63
CA VAL A 85 12.15 -14.30 -0.61
C VAL A 85 11.29 -15.44 -0.06
N ALA A 86 11.56 -16.69 -0.41
CA ALA A 86 10.85 -17.85 0.12
C ALA A 86 11.07 -18.03 1.63
N ALA A 87 12.28 -17.77 2.13
CA ALA A 87 12.56 -17.83 3.57
C ALA A 87 11.79 -16.75 4.34
N LEU A 88 11.75 -15.51 3.84
CA LEU A 88 10.96 -14.42 4.42
C LEU A 88 9.46 -14.76 4.40
N TYR A 89 8.95 -15.24 3.27
CA TYR A 89 7.56 -15.67 3.13
C TYR A 89 7.20 -16.78 4.12
N ALA A 90 8.07 -17.79 4.26
CA ALA A 90 7.88 -18.89 5.19
C ALA A 90 7.88 -18.41 6.64
N ARG A 91 8.79 -17.50 7.01
CA ARG A 91 8.86 -16.90 8.34
C ARG A 91 7.58 -16.16 8.70
N PHE A 92 7.08 -15.31 7.80
CA PHE A 92 5.81 -14.61 8.01
C PHE A 92 4.65 -15.57 8.19
N THR A 93 4.55 -16.54 7.28
CA THR A 93 3.48 -17.54 7.29
C THR A 93 3.49 -18.38 8.57
N ALA A 94 4.66 -18.79 9.04
CA ALA A 94 4.82 -19.55 10.27
C ALA A 94 4.41 -18.74 11.49
N GLN A 95 4.80 -17.46 11.57
CA GLN A 95 4.44 -16.56 12.67
C GLN A 95 2.92 -16.41 12.80
N ILE A 96 2.21 -16.14 11.68
CA ILE A 96 0.76 -15.97 11.70
C ILE A 96 0.03 -17.27 12.02
N ARG A 97 0.39 -18.37 11.36
CA ARG A 97 -0.26 -19.68 11.58
C ARG A 97 0.00 -20.25 12.96
N GLY A 98 1.19 -20.03 13.52
CA GLY A 98 1.52 -20.48 14.87
C GLY A 98 0.77 -19.71 15.96
N ALA A 99 0.36 -18.47 15.68
CA ALA A 99 -0.29 -17.59 16.67
C ALA A 99 -1.84 -17.60 16.59
N VAL A 100 -2.42 -18.13 15.51
CA VAL A 100 -3.87 -18.14 15.27
C VAL A 100 -4.36 -19.55 14.97
N ASP A 101 -4.98 -20.18 15.96
CA ASP A 101 -5.66 -21.47 15.79
C ASP A 101 -7.06 -21.27 15.20
N LEU A 102 -7.25 -21.69 13.95
CA LEU A 102 -8.51 -21.53 13.22
C LEU A 102 -9.63 -22.44 13.72
N SER A 103 -9.33 -23.49 14.49
CA SER A 103 -10.36 -24.35 15.07
C SER A 103 -11.22 -23.59 16.09
N LEU A 104 -10.66 -22.54 16.71
CA LEU A 104 -11.33 -21.66 17.67
C LEU A 104 -12.22 -20.61 17.00
N TYR A 105 -12.15 -20.47 15.68
CA TYR A 105 -12.90 -19.47 14.92
C TYR A 105 -13.67 -20.12 13.78
N PRO A 106 -14.83 -20.76 14.06
CA PRO A 106 -15.68 -21.32 13.03
C PRO A 106 -16.07 -20.26 11.99
N ARG A 107 -16.07 -20.66 10.73
CA ARG A 107 -16.43 -19.80 9.59
C ARG A 107 -17.68 -20.35 8.90
N PRO A 108 -18.87 -20.21 9.51
CA PRO A 108 -20.11 -20.48 8.80
C PRO A 108 -20.13 -19.59 7.55
N ASP A 109 -20.48 -20.17 6.41
CA ASP A 109 -20.57 -19.50 5.11
C ASP A 109 -19.24 -18.97 4.54
N GLY A 110 -18.09 -19.46 5.03
CA GLY A 110 -16.76 -19.05 4.56
C GLY A 110 -16.35 -17.64 4.99
N CYS A 111 -17.15 -16.97 5.81
CA CYS A 111 -16.89 -15.62 6.31
C CYS A 111 -16.07 -15.64 7.61
N SER A 112 -15.14 -14.70 7.74
CA SER A 112 -14.37 -14.49 8.99
C SER A 112 -15.21 -13.77 10.05
N SER A 113 -15.12 -14.20 11.30
CA SER A 113 -15.75 -13.51 12.44
C SER A 113 -14.95 -12.28 12.88
N ARG A 114 -15.59 -11.36 13.63
CA ARG A 114 -14.92 -10.17 14.19
C ARG A 114 -13.80 -10.57 15.15
N GLU A 115 -13.98 -11.66 15.87
CA GLU A 115 -13.05 -12.19 16.86
C GLU A 115 -11.80 -12.75 16.18
N LEU A 116 -11.97 -13.47 15.06
CA LEU A 116 -10.86 -13.89 14.22
C LEU A 116 -10.10 -12.66 13.71
N VAL A 117 -10.86 -11.64 13.28
CA VAL A 117 -10.27 -10.41 12.73
C VAL A 117 -9.40 -9.69 13.76
N ARG A 118 -9.97 -9.49 14.94
CA ARG A 118 -9.30 -8.91 16.09
C ARG A 118 -8.08 -9.73 16.50
N LYS A 119 -8.18 -11.06 16.53
CA LYS A 119 -7.06 -11.93 16.90
C LYS A 119 -5.86 -11.76 15.96
N VAL A 120 -6.11 -11.71 14.65
CA VAL A 120 -5.02 -11.48 13.67
C VAL A 120 -4.41 -10.09 13.87
N SER A 121 -5.24 -9.06 14.05
CA SER A 121 -4.78 -7.69 14.35
C SER A 121 -3.89 -7.67 15.61
N ASP A 122 -4.32 -8.32 16.70
CA ASP A 122 -3.57 -8.41 17.94
C ASP A 122 -2.23 -9.13 17.76
N VAL A 123 -2.16 -10.17 16.92
CA VAL A 123 -0.90 -10.86 16.62
C VAL A 123 0.09 -9.92 15.92
N ILE A 124 -0.38 -9.17 14.93
CA ILE A 124 0.45 -8.19 14.22
C ILE A 124 0.89 -7.12 15.22
N TRP A 125 -0.04 -6.48 15.92
CA TRP A 125 0.21 -5.40 16.86
C TRP A 125 1.19 -5.78 17.97
N ASN A 126 1.09 -6.99 18.51
CA ASN A 126 1.99 -7.44 19.57
C ASN A 126 3.36 -7.89 19.04
N SER A 127 3.49 -8.11 17.73
CA SER A 127 4.78 -8.38 17.08
C SER A 127 5.58 -7.10 16.81
N LEU A 128 5.02 -5.93 17.13
CA LEU A 128 5.61 -4.63 16.90
C LEU A 128 6.40 -4.11 18.15
N SER A 129 7.62 -3.51 18.05
CA SER A 129 8.42 -2.92 19.15
C SER A 129 7.97 -1.55 19.59
N ARG A 130 7.73 -1.39 20.87
CA ARG A 130 7.21 -0.17 21.50
C ARG A 130 8.08 1.10 21.40
N SER A 131 9.29 1.04 20.85
CA SER A 131 10.25 2.16 20.82
C SER A 131 10.76 2.44 19.41
N TYR A 132 9.98 3.18 18.62
CA TYR A 132 10.42 3.59 17.27
C TYR A 132 9.78 4.90 16.81
N PHE A 133 10.50 5.65 15.98
CA PHE A 133 10.00 6.89 15.36
C PHE A 133 8.90 6.58 14.35
N LYS A 134 7.70 7.12 14.58
CA LYS A 134 6.48 6.79 13.84
C LYS A 134 6.54 7.23 12.39
N ASP A 135 7.20 8.35 12.10
CA ASP A 135 7.25 8.97 10.77
C ASP A 135 8.50 8.59 9.97
N ARG A 136 9.16 7.48 10.33
CA ARG A 136 10.32 7.01 9.58
C ARG A 136 9.88 6.46 8.22
N ALA A 137 10.57 6.85 7.15
CA ALA A 137 10.39 6.26 5.83
C ALA A 137 10.76 4.76 5.79
N HIS A 138 10.28 4.04 4.77
CA HIS A 138 10.62 2.65 4.43
C HIS A 138 10.19 1.58 5.44
N ILE A 139 9.18 1.86 6.26
CA ILE A 139 8.63 0.90 7.23
C ILE A 139 7.23 0.38 6.85
N GLN A 140 6.82 0.55 5.61
CA GLN A 140 5.46 0.28 5.12
C GLN A 140 5.29 -1.10 4.46
N SER A 141 6.33 -1.91 4.35
CA SER A 141 6.27 -3.23 3.69
C SER A 141 6.31 -4.41 4.67
N LEU A 142 5.86 -5.58 4.22
CA LEU A 142 6.02 -6.84 4.97
C LEU A 142 7.50 -7.20 5.16
N PHE A 143 8.39 -6.73 4.29
CA PHE A 143 9.82 -6.90 4.46
C PHE A 143 10.28 -6.22 5.76
N SER A 144 9.93 -4.94 5.94
CA SER A 144 10.22 -4.16 7.15
C SER A 144 9.66 -4.85 8.41
N PHE A 145 8.44 -5.38 8.34
CA PHE A 145 7.82 -6.10 9.46
C PHE A 145 8.65 -7.31 9.93
N ILE A 146 9.25 -8.05 9.00
CA ILE A 146 10.00 -9.28 9.31
C ILE A 146 11.46 -8.99 9.67
N THR A 147 12.10 -8.04 8.97
CA THR A 147 13.55 -7.81 9.04
C THR A 147 13.95 -6.69 9.99
N GLY A 148 13.07 -5.73 10.24
CA GLY A 148 13.33 -4.65 11.19
C GLY A 148 13.43 -5.15 12.63
N PRO A 149 14.14 -4.43 13.51
CA PRO A 149 14.05 -4.63 14.95
C PRO A 149 12.64 -4.24 15.38
N THR A 150 11.70 -5.19 15.27
CA THR A 150 10.30 -5.14 15.74
C THR A 150 9.68 -3.73 15.51
N SER A 151 9.02 -3.41 14.40
CA SER A 151 8.47 -2.05 14.15
C SER A 151 7.43 -1.64 15.20
N SER A 152 7.11 -0.37 15.51
CA SER A 152 6.27 0.01 16.69
C SER A 152 4.75 -0.19 16.64
N PRO A 153 4.07 -0.52 17.77
CA PRO A 153 2.61 -0.53 17.84
C PRO A 153 2.06 0.83 17.45
N SER A 154 2.76 1.91 17.74
CA SER A 154 2.37 3.26 17.31
C SER A 154 3.00 3.71 15.98
N SER A 155 3.90 2.92 15.38
CA SER A 155 4.17 3.03 13.94
C SER A 155 3.09 2.33 13.12
N ALA A 156 2.04 1.77 13.72
CA ALA A 156 0.84 1.33 13.02
C ALA A 156 0.26 2.41 12.10
N SER A 157 0.47 3.72 12.34
CA SER A 157 0.08 4.81 11.44
C SER A 157 0.89 4.92 10.15
N SER A 158 2.21 4.71 10.16
CA SER A 158 3.03 4.67 8.93
C SER A 158 3.12 3.25 8.34
N LEU A 159 2.96 2.25 9.20
CA LEU A 159 2.55 0.90 8.84
C LEU A 159 1.06 0.86 8.52
N VAL A 160 0.25 1.92 8.47
CA VAL A 160 -1.17 1.68 8.13
C VAL A 160 -1.25 1.15 6.69
N GLY A 161 -0.26 1.47 5.85
CA GLY A 161 -0.06 0.71 4.62
C GLY A 161 0.55 -0.70 4.77
N GLY A 162 1.51 -0.89 5.67
CA GLY A 162 2.15 -2.18 5.92
C GLY A 162 1.34 -3.16 6.76
N SER A 163 0.94 -2.79 7.98
CA SER A 163 0.04 -3.50 8.90
C SER A 163 -1.24 -4.00 8.26
N HIS A 164 -1.76 -3.34 7.23
CA HIS A 164 -2.95 -3.84 6.54
C HIS A 164 -2.66 -4.77 5.35
N GLY A 165 -1.54 -4.60 4.63
CA GLY A 165 -1.01 -5.65 3.77
C GLY A 165 -0.63 -6.91 4.56
N VAL A 166 -0.14 -6.72 5.80
CA VAL A 166 0.08 -7.77 6.80
C VAL A 166 -1.25 -8.40 7.22
N LEU A 167 -2.28 -7.62 7.50
CA LEU A 167 -3.59 -8.10 7.93
C LEU A 167 -4.35 -8.83 6.81
N ALA A 168 -4.40 -8.27 5.61
CA ALA A 168 -4.95 -8.91 4.40
C ALA A 168 -4.16 -10.17 4.02
N GLY A 169 -2.82 -10.11 4.06
CA GLY A 169 -1.94 -11.26 3.87
C GLY A 169 -2.11 -12.33 4.94
N SER A 170 -2.33 -11.94 6.19
CA SER A 170 -2.57 -12.86 7.31
C SER A 170 -3.92 -13.58 7.20
N TYR A 171 -5.00 -12.88 6.86
CA TYR A 171 -6.28 -13.55 6.56
C TYR A 171 -6.15 -14.53 5.41
N ARG A 172 -5.38 -14.15 4.40
CA ARG A 172 -5.14 -14.99 3.24
C ARG A 172 -4.37 -16.26 3.60
N ILE A 173 -3.32 -16.14 4.40
CA ILE A 173 -2.53 -17.27 4.93
C ILE A 173 -3.41 -18.25 5.71
N LEU A 174 -4.46 -17.72 6.36
CA LEU A 174 -5.46 -18.47 7.13
C LEU A 174 -6.67 -18.95 6.27
N GLY A 175 -6.65 -18.70 4.96
CA GLY A 175 -7.69 -19.17 4.02
C GLY A 175 -9.02 -18.42 4.11
N GLY A 176 -9.04 -17.19 4.64
CA GLY A 176 -10.24 -16.35 4.66
C GLY A 176 -10.49 -15.68 3.30
N HIS A 177 -11.70 -15.81 2.76
CA HIS A 177 -12.11 -15.21 1.48
C HIS A 177 -12.92 -13.90 1.62
N GLY A 178 -13.06 -13.33 2.83
CA GLY A 178 -14.03 -12.27 3.11
C GLY A 178 -13.53 -10.99 3.79
N GLY A 179 -12.21 -10.77 3.91
CA GLY A 179 -11.64 -9.54 4.47
C GLY A 179 -11.05 -8.64 3.38
N SER A 180 -11.61 -7.46 3.15
CA SER A 180 -11.11 -6.47 2.19
C SER A 180 -10.60 -5.21 2.90
N LEU A 181 -9.62 -4.56 2.31
CA LEU A 181 -9.07 -3.30 2.79
C LEU A 181 -10.06 -2.14 2.60
N GLY A 182 -10.20 -1.29 3.62
CA GLY A 182 -10.92 -0.02 3.57
C GLY A 182 -9.95 1.15 3.74
N VAL A 183 -9.72 1.96 2.71
CA VAL A 183 -8.70 3.03 2.69
C VAL A 183 -9.36 4.41 2.69
N THR A 184 -8.91 5.30 3.57
CA THR A 184 -9.29 6.72 3.58
C THR A 184 -8.15 7.59 3.05
N GLU A 185 -8.39 8.88 2.88
CA GLU A 185 -7.42 9.83 2.35
C GLU A 185 -6.24 10.09 3.30
N SER A 186 -6.46 9.99 4.61
CA SER A 186 -5.35 9.89 5.54
C SER A 186 -4.76 8.48 5.43
N TRP A 187 -3.66 8.31 4.71
CA TRP A 187 -2.90 7.06 4.59
C TRP A 187 -2.57 6.38 5.94
N GLY A 188 -2.72 7.11 7.05
CA GLY A 188 -2.63 6.65 8.43
C GLY A 188 -3.89 6.02 9.05
N GLN A 189 -5.03 5.96 8.34
CA GLN A 189 -6.25 5.25 8.78
C GLN A 189 -6.81 4.35 7.67
N VAL A 190 -6.55 3.06 7.82
CA VAL A 190 -7.08 1.99 6.98
C VAL A 190 -7.73 0.99 7.93
N GLY A 191 -8.75 0.27 7.46
CA GLY A 191 -9.50 -0.70 8.27
C GLY A 191 -9.87 -1.94 7.47
N VAL A 192 -10.37 -2.99 8.14
CA VAL A 192 -10.85 -4.21 7.46
C VAL A 192 -12.37 -4.24 7.41
N LEU A 193 -12.90 -4.49 6.22
CA LEU A 193 -14.31 -4.61 5.94
C LEU A 193 -14.76 -6.08 5.93
N ARG A 194 -15.98 -6.32 6.43
CA ARG A 194 -16.71 -7.59 6.28
C ARG A 194 -17.45 -7.63 4.94
N SER A 195 -17.52 -8.83 4.35
CA SER A 195 -18.32 -9.11 3.14
C SER A 195 -19.84 -9.16 3.38
N HIS A 196 -20.31 -9.31 4.63
CA HIS A 196 -21.76 -9.32 4.94
C HIS A 196 -22.14 -8.18 5.89
N GLY A 197 -22.90 -7.21 5.34
CA GLY A 197 -23.62 -6.16 6.05
C GLY A 197 -22.79 -4.94 6.43
N ASP A 198 -22.46 -4.08 5.46
CA ASP A 198 -22.17 -2.63 5.49
C ASP A 198 -21.49 -1.99 6.72
N ARG A 199 -20.84 -2.76 7.59
CA ARG A 199 -20.26 -2.26 8.85
C ARG A 199 -18.75 -2.33 8.81
N TRP A 200 -18.16 -1.13 8.82
CA TRP A 200 -16.73 -0.87 8.95
C TRP A 200 -16.31 -0.93 10.42
N TRP A 201 -15.09 -1.39 10.70
CA TRP A 201 -14.51 -1.31 12.03
C TRP A 201 -13.15 -0.63 11.98
N PRO A 202 -13.08 0.66 12.34
CA PRO A 202 -11.81 1.30 12.62
C PRO A 202 -11.20 0.60 13.84
N GLN A 203 -9.94 0.21 13.77
CA GLN A 203 -9.18 -0.22 14.94
C GLN A 203 -7.81 0.44 14.94
N GLY A 204 -7.72 1.57 15.64
CA GLY A 204 -6.47 2.21 16.03
C GLY A 204 -6.48 2.45 17.53
N LYS A 205 -5.37 2.17 18.21
CA LYS A 205 -5.16 2.61 19.60
C LYS A 205 -4.39 3.92 19.53
N GLU A 206 -5.02 5.05 19.84
CA GLU A 206 -4.28 6.28 20.13
C GLU A 206 -3.59 6.12 21.49
N GLU A 207 -2.28 6.33 21.53
CA GLU A 207 -1.57 6.55 22.79
C GLU A 207 -1.82 7.99 23.25
N GLY A 208 -2.88 8.15 24.03
CA GLY A 208 -3.26 9.41 24.66
C GLY A 208 -4.33 9.19 25.73
N GLY A 209 -3.93 8.67 26.89
CA GLY A 209 -4.73 8.72 28.12
C GLY A 209 -6.05 7.94 28.13
N GLY A 210 -6.03 6.71 28.66
CA GLY A 210 -7.12 6.12 29.45
C GLY A 210 -8.46 5.76 28.79
N ALA A 211 -8.80 6.31 27.62
CA ALA A 211 -10.06 5.99 26.94
C ALA A 211 -9.82 5.02 25.78
N GLN A 212 -10.32 3.80 25.93
CA GLN A 212 -10.47 2.85 24.85
C GLN A 212 -11.54 3.42 23.91
N VAL A 213 -11.15 4.13 22.84
CA VAL A 213 -12.11 4.53 21.81
C VAL A 213 -12.49 3.26 21.05
N ASP A 214 -13.55 2.61 21.54
CA ASP A 214 -14.19 1.51 20.84
C ASP A 214 -14.87 2.14 19.62
N MET A 215 -14.18 2.06 18.48
CA MET A 215 -14.51 2.68 17.19
C MET A 215 -15.60 1.95 16.34
N SER A 216 -15.86 0.65 16.52
CA SER A 216 -16.85 0.34 17.56
C SER A 216 -18.34 0.72 17.55
N LEU A 217 -18.64 1.50 18.59
CA LEU A 217 -19.89 2.16 18.87
C LEU A 217 -20.22 3.24 17.84
N CYS A 218 -19.23 3.89 17.21
CA CYS A 218 -19.48 4.99 16.29
C CYS A 218 -20.30 4.59 15.05
N LEU A 219 -20.24 3.32 14.63
CA LEU A 219 -20.97 2.81 13.46
C LEU A 219 -22.09 1.81 13.81
N SER A 220 -22.28 1.51 15.09
CA SER A 220 -23.32 0.57 15.54
C SER A 220 -24.37 1.19 16.45
N HIS A 221 -24.18 2.43 16.92
CA HIS A 221 -25.13 3.12 17.77
C HIS A 221 -25.94 4.15 16.95
N PRO A 222 -27.28 4.05 16.87
CA PRO A 222 -28.14 5.02 16.18
C PRO A 222 -28.17 6.43 16.82
N LEU A 223 -27.31 6.67 17.83
CA LEU A 223 -27.15 7.95 18.54
C LEU A 223 -25.70 8.48 18.46
N CYS A 224 -24.78 7.78 17.77
CA CYS A 224 -23.47 8.34 17.46
C CYS A 224 -23.61 9.04 16.09
N PRO A 225 -23.40 10.36 15.98
CA PRO A 225 -23.45 11.00 14.68
C PRO A 225 -22.42 10.31 13.78
N PRO A 226 -22.76 9.91 12.54
CA PRO A 226 -21.75 9.45 11.61
C PRO A 226 -20.75 10.58 11.52
N ALA A 227 -19.54 10.39 12.05
CA ALA A 227 -18.60 11.47 12.19
C ALA A 227 -18.37 12.04 10.78
N GLN A 228 -18.92 13.23 10.51
CA GLN A 228 -18.70 14.02 9.29
C GLN A 228 -17.23 14.41 9.12
N SER A 229 -16.34 13.84 9.92
CA SER A 229 -14.91 13.97 9.80
C SER A 229 -14.46 13.47 8.43
N TRP A 230 -13.69 14.31 7.77
CA TRP A 230 -12.92 13.98 6.56
C TRP A 230 -12.17 12.64 6.69
N LEU A 231 -11.71 12.32 7.89
CA LEU A 231 -11.01 11.10 8.23
C LEU A 231 -11.72 9.81 7.77
N TYR A 232 -13.06 9.81 7.81
CA TYR A 232 -13.89 8.67 7.42
C TYR A 232 -14.67 8.93 6.13
N LEU A 233 -14.44 10.08 5.49
CA LEU A 233 -15.02 10.49 4.20
C LEU A 233 -16.54 10.29 4.15
N LYS A 234 -17.25 10.53 5.27
CA LYS A 234 -18.70 10.33 5.43
C LYS A 234 -19.21 8.95 4.97
N GLY A 235 -18.33 7.94 4.96
CA GLY A 235 -18.63 6.59 4.49
C GLY A 235 -18.24 6.29 3.03
N SER A 236 -17.83 7.29 2.26
CA SER A 236 -17.35 7.18 0.86
C SER A 236 -15.86 6.88 0.76
N TYR A 237 -15.32 6.09 1.68
CA TYR A 237 -13.93 5.61 1.63
C TYR A 237 -13.77 4.47 0.60
N LEU A 238 -12.53 4.19 0.19
CA LEU A 238 -12.25 3.12 -0.78
C LEU A 238 -12.48 1.76 -0.13
N ARG A 239 -13.30 0.91 -0.76
CA ARG A 239 -13.43 -0.51 -0.41
C ARG A 239 -12.66 -1.31 -1.44
N CYS A 240 -11.43 -1.68 -1.12
CA CYS A 240 -10.50 -2.26 -2.08
C CYS A 240 -10.87 -3.69 -2.45
N THR A 241 -10.79 -4.01 -3.74
CA THR A 241 -10.59 -5.39 -4.18
C THR A 241 -9.14 -5.82 -3.94
N ARG A 242 -8.82 -7.10 -4.18
CA ARG A 242 -7.43 -7.59 -4.10
C ARG A 242 -6.50 -6.84 -5.04
N HIS A 243 -6.95 -6.52 -6.25
CA HIS A 243 -6.18 -5.74 -7.22
C HIS A 243 -5.96 -4.30 -6.76
N MET A 244 -6.94 -3.69 -6.09
CA MET A 244 -6.77 -2.36 -5.47
C MET A 244 -5.83 -2.40 -4.26
N GLU A 245 -5.75 -3.51 -3.52
CA GLU A 245 -4.74 -3.68 -2.47
C GLU A 245 -3.32 -3.81 -3.04
N VAL A 246 -3.17 -4.38 -4.24
CA VAL A 246 -1.91 -4.33 -5.00
C VAL A 246 -1.61 -2.88 -5.40
N ALA A 247 -2.58 -2.14 -5.92
CA ALA A 247 -2.40 -0.72 -6.24
C ALA A 247 -2.00 0.11 -5.00
N PHE A 248 -2.60 -0.19 -3.86
CA PHE A 248 -2.27 0.43 -2.58
C PHE A 248 -0.77 0.25 -2.24
N MET A 249 -0.24 -0.99 -2.29
CA MET A 249 1.17 -1.22 -1.97
C MET A 249 2.13 -0.64 -3.01
N VAL A 250 1.70 -0.51 -4.27
CA VAL A 250 2.48 0.17 -5.32
C VAL A 250 2.55 1.67 -5.04
N CYS A 251 1.43 2.30 -4.68
CA CYS A 251 1.43 3.71 -4.24
C CYS A 251 2.27 3.93 -2.97
N ALA A 252 2.38 2.91 -2.12
CA ALA A 252 3.18 2.96 -0.91
C ALA A 252 4.69 2.75 -1.13
N ILE A 253 5.16 2.48 -2.35
CA ILE A 253 6.60 2.51 -2.65
C ILE A 253 7.11 3.91 -2.34
N ASN A 254 8.19 4.01 -1.56
CA ASN A 254 8.81 5.28 -1.22
C ASN A 254 10.18 5.40 -1.90
N PRO A 255 10.30 6.22 -2.97
CA PRO A 255 11.55 6.42 -3.68
C PRO A 255 12.60 7.22 -2.91
N SER A 256 12.23 7.98 -1.88
CA SER A 256 13.11 8.92 -1.17
C SER A 256 14.28 8.20 -0.51
N ILE A 257 15.51 8.64 -0.79
CA ILE A 257 16.73 8.21 -0.11
C ILE A 257 16.98 9.12 1.10
N ASP A 258 16.80 10.42 0.87
CA ASP A 258 16.89 11.49 1.87
C ASP A 258 15.95 12.63 1.48
N GLY A 259 15.95 13.73 2.25
CA GLY A 259 15.03 14.85 2.06
C GLY A 259 15.17 15.59 0.71
N HIS A 260 16.17 15.27 -0.12
CA HIS A 260 16.43 15.95 -1.38
C HIS A 260 16.70 14.99 -2.56
N THR A 261 16.77 13.68 -2.31
CA THR A 261 17.21 12.70 -3.30
C THR A 261 16.25 11.53 -3.36
N ASP A 262 15.82 11.17 -4.56
CA ASP A 262 15.01 9.98 -4.83
C ASP A 262 15.79 8.92 -5.62
N SER A 263 15.44 7.65 -5.44
CA SER A 263 15.91 6.54 -6.29
C SER A 263 15.13 6.54 -7.60
N LEU A 264 15.86 6.76 -8.70
CA LEU A 264 15.32 6.69 -10.06
C LEU A 264 14.72 5.31 -10.37
N GLU A 265 15.37 4.24 -9.92
CA GLU A 265 14.89 2.87 -10.15
C GLU A 265 13.56 2.60 -9.45
N LEU A 266 13.34 3.18 -8.26
CA LEU A 266 12.06 3.06 -7.54
C LEU A 266 10.96 3.93 -8.17
N LEU A 267 11.28 5.14 -8.62
CA LEU A 267 10.36 5.98 -9.40
C LEU A 267 9.89 5.23 -10.66
N GLN A 268 10.83 4.69 -11.44
CA GLN A 268 10.53 3.90 -12.65
C GLN A 268 9.76 2.63 -12.34
N LEU A 269 10.07 1.94 -11.23
CA LEU A 269 9.32 0.76 -10.82
C LEU A 269 7.88 1.12 -10.46
N GLN A 270 7.67 2.14 -9.65
CA GLN A 270 6.35 2.59 -9.24
C GLN A 270 5.52 3.03 -10.44
N GLN A 271 6.07 3.88 -11.32
CA GLN A 271 5.42 4.35 -12.53
C GLN A 271 4.99 3.19 -13.45
N ARG A 272 5.88 2.23 -13.71
CA ARG A 272 5.56 1.08 -14.56
C ARG A 272 4.52 0.14 -13.95
N LEU A 273 4.53 -0.03 -12.63
CA LEU A 273 3.52 -0.83 -11.94
C LEU A 273 2.15 -0.12 -11.92
N LEU A 274 2.13 1.20 -11.75
CA LEU A 274 0.89 1.99 -11.85
C LEU A 274 0.32 1.97 -13.26
N TRP A 275 1.15 2.06 -14.31
CA TRP A 275 0.69 1.85 -15.68
C TRP A 275 0.12 0.46 -15.93
N LEU A 276 0.76 -0.58 -15.39
CA LEU A 276 0.22 -1.93 -15.48
C LEU A 276 -1.16 -2.03 -14.83
N LEU A 277 -1.34 -1.46 -13.64
CA LEU A 277 -2.63 -1.42 -12.95
C LEU A 277 -3.67 -0.59 -13.71
N TYR A 278 -3.25 0.52 -14.32
CA TYR A 278 -4.08 1.39 -15.15
C TYR A 278 -4.61 0.62 -16.37
N ASP A 279 -3.72 -0.03 -17.12
CA ASP A 279 -4.08 -0.77 -18.34
C ASP A 279 -5.01 -1.96 -18.06
N MET A 280 -4.95 -2.50 -16.85
CA MET A 280 -5.83 -3.58 -16.39
C MET A 280 -7.15 -3.07 -15.76
N GLY A 281 -7.39 -1.76 -15.74
CA GLY A 281 -8.60 -1.14 -15.19
C GLY A 281 -8.69 -1.18 -13.65
N HIS A 282 -7.56 -1.39 -12.97
CA HIS A 282 -7.53 -1.51 -11.51
C HIS A 282 -7.40 -0.16 -10.79
N LEU A 283 -7.21 0.94 -11.54
CA LEU A 283 -7.15 2.30 -11.01
C LEU A 283 -8.46 3.09 -11.18
N ASP A 284 -9.46 2.57 -11.89
CA ASP A 284 -10.74 3.26 -12.18
C ASP A 284 -11.45 3.75 -10.91
N ARG A 285 -11.31 3.01 -9.81
CA ARG A 285 -11.87 3.32 -8.49
C ARG A 285 -10.81 3.74 -7.47
N TYR A 286 -9.66 4.25 -7.92
CA TYR A 286 -8.60 4.67 -7.02
C TYR A 286 -8.11 6.09 -7.37
N PRO A 287 -8.83 7.14 -6.93
CA PRO A 287 -8.53 8.53 -7.27
C PRO A 287 -7.09 8.97 -6.97
N MET A 288 -6.59 8.64 -5.77
CA MET A 288 -5.22 9.01 -5.35
C MET A 288 -4.13 8.29 -6.15
N ALA A 289 -4.38 7.06 -6.63
CA ALA A 289 -3.40 6.34 -7.45
C ALA A 289 -3.26 6.97 -8.84
N LEU A 290 -4.35 7.51 -9.40
CA LEU A 290 -4.32 8.29 -10.64
C LEU A 290 -3.54 9.61 -10.45
N GLY A 291 -3.70 10.28 -9.31
CA GLY A 291 -2.91 11.46 -8.95
C GLY A 291 -1.41 11.14 -8.81
N ASN A 292 -1.07 10.03 -8.15
CA ASN A 292 0.31 9.56 -8.03
C ASN A 292 0.94 9.25 -9.40
N LEU A 293 0.20 8.56 -10.28
CA LEU A 293 0.66 8.29 -11.65
C LEU A 293 0.86 9.59 -12.45
N ALA A 294 -0.03 10.57 -12.29
CA ALA A 294 0.10 11.86 -12.94
C ALA A 294 1.35 12.64 -12.50
N ASP A 295 1.67 12.64 -11.20
CA ASP A 295 2.90 13.26 -10.69
C ASP A 295 4.16 12.58 -11.26
N LEU A 296 4.16 11.24 -11.41
CA LEU A 296 5.26 10.49 -12.01
C LEU A 296 5.41 10.79 -13.51
N GLU A 297 4.31 10.93 -14.25
CA GLU A 297 4.32 11.33 -15.66
C GLU A 297 4.73 12.79 -15.86
N GLU A 298 4.47 13.68 -14.90
CA GLU A 298 5.01 15.05 -14.93
C GLU A 298 6.54 15.03 -14.78
N LEU A 299 7.07 14.13 -13.95
CA LEU A 299 8.50 14.00 -13.71
C LEU A 299 9.25 13.38 -14.89
N GLU A 300 8.80 12.24 -15.39
CA GLU A 300 9.40 11.53 -16.53
C GLU A 300 8.30 10.99 -17.45
N PRO A 301 7.85 11.76 -18.46
CA PRO A 301 6.75 11.34 -19.33
C PRO A 301 7.07 10.05 -20.10
N THR A 302 6.13 9.12 -20.11
CA THR A 302 6.25 7.88 -20.87
C THR A 302 5.69 8.07 -22.28
N PRO A 303 6.46 7.82 -23.37
CA PRO A 303 5.98 8.01 -24.73
C PRO A 303 4.70 7.24 -25.05
N GLY A 304 3.70 7.93 -25.59
CA GLY A 304 2.40 7.36 -25.97
C GLY A 304 1.41 7.21 -24.81
N ARG A 305 1.75 7.67 -23.60
CA ARG A 305 0.83 7.71 -22.46
C ARG A 305 0.06 9.05 -22.38
N PRO A 306 -1.11 9.06 -21.72
CA PRO A 306 -1.85 10.29 -21.43
C PRO A 306 -1.02 11.35 -20.71
N GLU A 307 -1.24 12.62 -21.05
CA GLU A 307 -0.68 13.77 -20.35
C GLU A 307 -1.09 13.81 -18.87
N PRO A 308 -0.25 14.33 -17.94
CA PRO A 308 -0.56 14.41 -16.51
C PRO A 308 -1.92 15.04 -16.20
N LEU A 309 -2.27 16.13 -16.91
CA LEU A 309 -3.55 16.82 -16.75
C LEU A 309 -4.76 15.90 -16.99
N THR A 310 -4.65 14.98 -17.95
CA THR A 310 -5.70 14.00 -18.23
C THR A 310 -5.87 13.05 -17.04
N LEU A 311 -4.77 12.59 -16.45
CA LEU A 311 -4.77 11.67 -15.31
C LEU A 311 -5.33 12.34 -14.03
N TYR A 312 -4.98 13.60 -13.75
CA TYR A 312 -5.59 14.34 -12.62
C TYR A 312 -7.10 14.46 -12.77
N HIS A 313 -7.59 14.80 -13.96
CA HIS A 313 -9.03 14.88 -14.23
C HIS A 313 -9.72 13.51 -14.15
N GLN A 314 -9.05 12.42 -14.57
CA GLN A 314 -9.56 11.06 -14.36
C GLN A 314 -9.67 10.73 -12.86
N GLY A 315 -8.70 11.15 -12.03
CA GLY A 315 -8.76 11.02 -10.58
C GLY A 315 -9.98 11.73 -9.98
N ILE A 316 -10.23 12.97 -10.39
CA ILE A 316 -11.43 13.73 -9.97
C ILE A 316 -12.72 13.05 -10.46
N GLN A 317 -12.74 12.56 -11.69
CA GLN A 317 -13.90 11.87 -12.24
C GLN A 317 -14.19 10.56 -11.48
N SER A 318 -13.15 9.83 -11.08
CA SER A 318 -13.28 8.63 -10.24
C SER A 318 -13.92 8.98 -8.88
N ALA A 319 -13.44 10.05 -8.23
CA ALA A 319 -14.00 10.55 -6.97
C ALA A 319 -15.49 10.92 -7.09
N ARG A 320 -15.87 11.63 -8.16
CA ARG A 320 -17.27 12.00 -8.43
C ARG A 320 -18.15 10.78 -8.69
N THR A 321 -17.65 9.82 -9.47
CA THR A 321 -18.44 8.68 -9.95
C THR A 321 -18.65 7.64 -8.86
N HIS A 322 -17.64 7.39 -8.02
CA HIS A 322 -17.62 6.26 -7.10
C HIS A 322 -17.71 6.66 -5.63
N TYR A 323 -17.48 7.93 -5.29
CA TYR A 323 -17.30 8.39 -3.91
C TYR A 323 -18.02 9.71 -3.63
N ASN A 324 -19.13 9.97 -4.32
CA ASN A 324 -20.01 11.13 -4.11
C ASN A 324 -19.28 12.49 -4.13
N ASN A 325 -18.11 12.56 -4.77
CA ASN A 325 -17.26 13.74 -4.76
C ASN A 325 -16.78 14.18 -3.35
N GLU A 326 -16.66 13.26 -2.40
CA GLU A 326 -16.26 13.55 -1.01
C GLU A 326 -14.74 13.44 -0.76
N HIS A 327 -13.94 13.31 -1.83
CA HIS A 327 -12.48 13.20 -1.77
C HIS A 327 -11.82 14.53 -2.09
N ILE A 328 -10.82 14.89 -1.29
CA ILE A 328 -10.13 16.19 -1.32
C ILE A 328 -8.85 16.11 -2.15
N TYR A 329 -8.06 15.04 -2.00
CA TYR A 329 -6.75 14.91 -2.64
C TYR A 329 -6.79 14.98 -4.18
N PRO A 330 -7.79 14.44 -4.90
CA PRO A 330 -7.85 14.58 -6.36
C PRO A 330 -7.78 16.04 -6.83
N TYR A 331 -8.41 16.95 -6.09
CA TYR A 331 -8.35 18.39 -6.37
C TYR A 331 -7.04 19.02 -5.92
N LEU A 332 -6.47 18.58 -4.79
CA LEU A 332 -5.16 19.05 -4.32
C LEU A 332 -4.02 18.67 -5.26
N TYR A 333 -4.05 17.45 -5.84
CA TYR A 333 -3.10 17.03 -6.87
C TYR A 333 -3.15 17.96 -8.08
N LEU A 334 -4.35 18.24 -8.60
CA LEU A 334 -4.55 19.15 -9.72
C LEU A 334 -4.07 20.58 -9.39
N ALA A 335 -4.38 21.08 -8.20
CA ALA A 335 -3.92 22.39 -7.75
C ALA A 335 -2.39 22.44 -7.64
N GLY A 336 -1.77 21.38 -7.13
CA GLY A 336 -0.32 21.23 -7.05
C GLY A 336 0.36 21.29 -8.43
N PHE A 337 -0.18 20.58 -9.41
CA PHE A 337 0.28 20.63 -10.80
C PHE A 337 0.22 22.06 -11.37
N HIS A 338 -0.93 22.72 -11.28
CA HIS A 338 -1.07 24.08 -11.78
C HIS A 338 -0.15 25.07 -11.03
N CYS A 339 0.05 24.88 -9.73
CA CYS A 339 0.96 25.70 -8.92
C CYS A 339 2.42 25.55 -9.39
N ARG A 340 2.92 24.32 -9.56
CA ARG A 340 4.27 24.03 -10.10
C ARG A 340 4.50 24.67 -11.46
N ASN A 341 3.46 24.65 -12.30
CA ASN A 341 3.48 25.20 -13.67
C ASN A 341 3.09 26.69 -13.77
N LYS A 342 2.96 27.39 -12.63
CA LYS A 342 2.63 28.83 -12.55
C LYS A 342 1.30 29.24 -13.21
N ASN A 343 0.36 28.30 -13.33
CA ASN A 343 -0.99 28.51 -13.82
C ASN A 343 -1.88 28.99 -12.65
N VAL A 344 -1.71 30.27 -12.26
CA VAL A 344 -2.26 30.82 -11.01
C VAL A 344 -3.79 30.74 -10.95
N LYS A 345 -4.47 31.04 -12.06
CA LYS A 345 -5.93 31.05 -12.12
C LYS A 345 -6.49 29.64 -11.90
N GLU A 346 -5.92 28.65 -12.58
CA GLU A 346 -6.33 27.25 -12.52
C GLU A 346 -5.99 26.63 -11.15
N ALA A 347 -4.84 26.99 -10.56
CA ALA A 347 -4.50 26.57 -9.20
C ALA A 347 -5.50 27.09 -8.17
N LEU A 348 -5.86 28.39 -8.24
CA LEU A 348 -6.88 29.00 -7.37
C LEU A 348 -8.25 28.36 -7.55
N GLN A 349 -8.64 28.03 -8.79
CA GLN A 349 -9.88 27.33 -9.05
C GLN A 349 -9.89 25.93 -8.40
N ALA A 350 -8.81 25.15 -8.57
CA ALA A 350 -8.72 23.81 -7.98
C ALA A 350 -8.70 23.85 -6.44
N TRP A 351 -8.07 24.85 -5.82
CA TRP A 351 -8.16 25.06 -4.37
C TRP A 351 -9.57 25.49 -3.92
N ALA A 352 -10.30 26.29 -4.72
CA ALA A 352 -11.69 26.62 -4.45
C ALA A 352 -12.60 25.38 -4.54
N ASP A 353 -12.38 24.51 -5.52
CA ASP A 353 -13.10 23.24 -5.64
C ASP A 353 -12.79 22.32 -4.45
N THR A 354 -11.53 22.29 -3.99
CA THR A 354 -11.11 21.61 -2.76
C THR A 354 -11.89 22.12 -1.55
N ALA A 355 -11.99 23.45 -1.40
CA ALA A 355 -12.75 24.09 -0.32
C ALA A 355 -14.25 23.76 -0.38
N THR A 356 -14.78 23.60 -1.59
CA THR A 356 -16.19 23.24 -1.83
C THR A 356 -16.49 21.81 -1.38
N VAL A 357 -15.52 20.89 -1.40
CA VAL A 357 -15.70 19.51 -0.90
C VAL A 357 -15.66 19.47 0.63
N ILE A 358 -14.71 20.17 1.27
CA ILE A 358 -14.51 20.12 2.74
C ILE A 358 -15.51 20.98 3.53
N GLN A 359 -16.27 21.89 2.89
CA GLN A 359 -17.25 22.73 3.58
C GLN A 359 -18.45 21.95 4.13
N GLU A 360 -18.74 20.80 3.52
CA GLU A 360 -19.79 19.86 3.94
C GLU A 360 -19.19 18.77 4.82
#